data_AF-A0A954DJY1-F1
#
_entry.id   AF-A0A954DJY1-F1
#
_cell.length_a   1.000
_cell.length_b   1.000
_cell.length_c   1.000
_cell.angle_alpha   90.00
_cell.angle_beta   90.00
_cell.angle_gamma   90.00
#
_symmetry.space_group_name_H-M   'P 1'
#
loop_
_entity.id
_entity.type
_entity.pdbx_description
1 polymer ?
#
loop_
_entity_poly.entity_id
_entity_poly.type
_entity_poly.pdbx_seq_one_letter_code
_entity_poly.pdbx_strand_id
1 'polypeptide(L)'
;MKQTVNIDWEVSDGYCGGSRPHTTKIDQSELMDRDTEDEVRELISECIQDHFEQEVLPSWEQKDEDAIVELWRTLREENPDN
;
A
#
# COMPACT_ATOMS: atom_id res chain seq x y z
N MET A 1 16.96 2.18 -24.90
CA MET A 1 17.30 2.11 -23.46
C MET A 1 16.11 2.69 -22.72
N LYS A 2 15.49 1.93 -21.82
CA LYS A 2 14.49 2.48 -20.90
C LYS A 2 15.23 3.34 -19.87
N GLN A 3 14.87 4.62 -19.75
CA GLN A 3 15.35 5.45 -18.65
C GLN A 3 14.37 5.29 -17.49
N THR A 4 14.90 5.15 -16.28
CA THR A 4 14.11 5.04 -15.05
C THR A 4 14.47 6.18 -14.12
N VAL A 5 13.46 6.74 -13.44
CA VAL A 5 13.64 7.70 -12.36
C VAL A 5 13.48 6.96 -11.03
N ASN A 6 14.35 7.24 -10.07
CA ASN A 6 14.28 6.65 -8.74
C ASN A 6 13.58 7.63 -7.78
N ILE A 7 12.73 7.10 -6.91
CA ILE A 7 12.11 7.83 -5.82
C ILE A 7 12.44 7.10 -4.52
N ASP A 8 13.07 7.83 -3.60
CA ASP A 8 13.37 7.36 -2.26
C ASP A 8 12.24 7.77 -1.31
N TRP A 9 11.75 6.83 -0.50
CA TRP A 9 10.65 7.03 0.44
C TRP A 9 10.86 6.24 1.73
N GLU A 10 10.17 6.61 2.80
CA GLU A 10 10.24 5.93 4.08
C GLU A 10 8.87 5.91 4.77
N VAL A 11 8.65 4.91 5.63
CA VAL A 11 7.45 4.82 6.46
C VAL A 11 7.65 5.71 7.69
N SER A 12 6.90 6.81 7.76
CA SER A 12 7.14 7.89 8.73
C SER A 12 6.82 7.57 10.20
N ASP A 13 5.99 6.56 10.47
CA ASP A 13 5.49 6.24 11.82
C ASP A 13 6.40 5.27 12.62
N GLY A 14 7.52 4.84 12.02
CA GLY A 14 8.46 3.90 12.64
C GLY A 14 7.95 2.45 12.67
N TYR A 15 6.83 2.16 12.00
CA TYR A 15 6.38 0.79 11.74
C TYR A 15 7.35 0.10 10.76
N CYS A 16 7.64 -1.19 10.98
CA CYS A 16 8.65 -1.98 10.24
C CYS A 16 10.13 -1.60 10.47
N GLY A 17 10.67 -1.85 11.68
CA GLY A 17 12.10 -2.14 11.84
C GLY A 17 13.10 -0.97 11.73
N GLY A 18 12.62 0.27 11.78
CA GLY A 18 13.42 1.50 11.77
C GLY A 18 13.45 2.18 10.40
N SER A 19 13.77 3.48 10.38
CA SER A 19 13.83 4.34 9.19
C SER A 19 14.82 3.81 8.13
N ARG A 20 14.38 2.81 7.36
CA ARG A 20 15.11 2.29 6.21
C ARG A 20 14.48 2.93 4.97
N PRO A 21 15.22 3.77 4.24
CA PRO A 21 14.73 4.30 2.99
C PRO A 21 14.54 3.15 1.99
N HIS A 22 13.38 3.16 1.34
CA HIS A 22 13.03 2.30 0.22
C HIS A 22 13.19 3.09 -1.08
N THR A 23 13.55 2.41 -2.18
CA THR A 23 13.70 3.03 -3.49
C THR A 23 12.76 2.38 -4.49
N THR A 24 11.78 3.13 -4.99
CA THR A 24 10.92 2.72 -6.11
C THR A 24 11.48 3.27 -7.43
N LYS A 25 11.37 2.49 -8.51
CA LYS A 25 11.77 2.90 -9.86
C LYS A 25 10.54 3.10 -10.73
N ILE A 26 10.45 4.25 -11.39
CA ILE A 26 9.37 4.57 -12.33
C ILE A 26 9.97 4.65 -13.74
N ASP A 27 9.34 3.97 -14.70
CA ASP A 27 9.76 3.99 -16.10
C ASP A 27 9.42 5.36 -16.72
N GLN A 28 10.38 5.96 -17.44
CA GLN A 28 10.15 7.27 -18.08
C GLN A 28 8.99 7.24 -19.09
N SER A 29 8.73 6.10 -19.73
CA SER A 29 7.58 5.95 -20.61
C SER A 29 6.26 6.18 -19.88
N GLU A 30 6.15 5.67 -18.65
CA GLU A 30 4.92 5.81 -17.85
C GLU A 30 4.69 7.26 -17.44
N LEU A 31 5.77 8.02 -17.20
CA LEU A 31 5.70 9.47 -16.96
C LEU A 31 5.27 10.24 -18.22
N MET A 32 5.75 9.84 -19.40
CA MET A 32 5.41 10.49 -20.67
C MET A 32 3.97 10.20 -21.13
N ASP A 33 3.36 9.14 -20.59
CA ASP A 33 1.97 8.75 -20.85
C ASP A 33 0.98 9.52 -19.95
N ARG A 34 1.45 10.43 -19.08
CA ARG A 34 0.60 11.29 -18.24
C ARG A 34 0.50 12.69 -18.83
N ASP A 35 -0.71 13.21 -18.92
CA ASP A 35 -1.02 14.48 -19.55
C ASP A 35 -0.96 15.65 -18.55
N THR A 36 -1.08 15.37 -17.24
CA THR A 36 -1.12 16.39 -16.19
C THR A 36 -0.17 16.09 -15.04
N GLU A 37 0.20 17.13 -14.28
CA GLU A 37 1.01 16.95 -13.06
C GLU A 37 0.29 16.11 -12.00
N ASP A 38 -1.03 16.17 -11.94
CA ASP A 38 -1.81 15.42 -10.95
C ASP A 38 -1.80 13.92 -11.27
N GLU A 39 -1.91 13.54 -12.54
CA GLU A 39 -1.73 12.15 -12.98
C GLU A 39 -0.31 11.62 -12.71
N VAL A 40 0.71 12.48 -12.80
CA VAL A 40 2.08 12.11 -12.42
C VAL A 40 2.19 11.88 -10.91
N ARG A 41 1.53 12.70 -10.07
CA ARG A 41 1.49 12.51 -8.62
C ARG A 41 0.77 11.23 -8.24
N GLU A 42 -0.35 10.93 -8.91
CA GLU A 42 -1.09 9.68 -8.73
C GLU A 42 -0.23 8.48 -9.08
N LEU A 43 0.47 8.50 -10.24
CA LEU A 43 1.41 7.45 -10.62
C LEU A 43 2.50 7.23 -9.57
N ILE A 44 3.08 8.30 -9.03
CA ILE A 44 4.10 8.18 -7.97
C ILE A 44 3.51 7.48 -6.74
N SER A 45 2.30 7.87 -6.31
CA SER A 45 1.63 7.26 -5.18
C SER A 45 1.30 5.79 -5.43
N GLU A 46 0.81 5.43 -6.61
CA GLU A 46 0.52 4.05 -7.00
C GLU A 46 1.79 3.19 -6.97
N CYS A 47 2.89 3.64 -7.59
CA CYS A 47 4.14 2.89 -7.61
C CYS A 47 4.74 2.69 -6.20
N ILE A 48 4.62 3.69 -5.32
CA ILE A 48 5.06 3.57 -3.93
C ILE A 48 4.17 2.58 -3.16
N GLN A 49 2.84 2.68 -3.33
CA GLN A 49 1.89 1.79 -2.68
C GLN A 49 2.08 0.33 -3.11
N ASP A 50 2.23 0.08 -4.40
CA ASP A 50 2.51 -1.25 -4.95
C ASP A 50 3.81 -1.84 -4.38
N HIS A 51 4.87 -1.02 -4.32
CA HIS A 51 6.14 -1.45 -3.75
C HIS A 51 6.03 -1.71 -2.24
N PHE A 52 5.27 -0.87 -1.52
CA PHE A 52 4.97 -1.07 -0.11
C PHE A 52 4.23 -2.40 0.12
N GLU A 53 3.18 -2.70 -0.66
CA GLU A 53 2.41 -3.93 -0.51
C GLU A 53 3.22 -5.20 -0.85
N GLN A 54 4.18 -5.09 -1.77
CA GLN A 54 5.07 -6.20 -2.13
C GLN A 54 6.14 -6.49 -1.06
N GLU A 55 6.71 -5.44 -0.45
CA GLU A 55 7.83 -5.57 0.48
C GLU A 55 7.39 -5.60 1.96
N VAL A 56 6.26 -4.97 2.28
CA VAL A 56 5.70 -4.88 3.62
C VAL A 56 4.51 -5.83 3.72
N LEU A 57 4.81 -7.07 4.09
CA LEU A 57 3.81 -8.10 4.32
C LEU A 57 3.36 -8.08 5.79
N PRO A 58 2.18 -7.51 6.11
CA PRO A 58 1.61 -7.67 7.44
C PRO A 58 1.39 -9.16 7.72
N SER A 59 1.68 -9.57 8.95
CA SER A 59 1.35 -10.92 9.44
C SER A 59 0.53 -10.79 10.70
N TRP A 60 -0.51 -11.62 10.81
CA TRP A 60 -1.35 -11.75 12.00
C TRP A 60 -1.65 -13.23 12.22
N GLU A 61 -2.17 -13.56 13.40
CA GLU A 61 -2.55 -14.93 13.70
C GLU A 61 -3.97 -15.21 13.17
N GLN A 62 -4.16 -16.37 12.52
CA GLN A 62 -5.47 -16.80 12.00
C GLN A 62 -6.58 -16.74 13.07
N LYS A 63 -6.23 -17.04 14.33
CA LYS A 63 -7.17 -17.00 15.46
C LYS A 63 -7.77 -15.61 15.69
N ASP A 64 -7.01 -14.55 15.42
CA ASP A 64 -7.46 -13.17 15.64
C ASP A 64 -8.41 -12.76 14.52
N GLU A 65 -8.13 -13.18 13.29
CA GLU A 65 -9.04 -13.03 12.15
C GLU A 65 -10.36 -13.78 12.38
N ASP A 66 -10.28 -15.05 12.78
CA ASP A 66 -11.46 -15.88 13.04
C ASP A 66 -12.34 -15.25 14.14
N ALA A 67 -11.74 -14.77 15.24
CA ALA A 67 -12.46 -14.13 16.33
C ALA A 67 -13.20 -12.86 15.89
N ILE A 68 -12.60 -12.04 15.01
CA ILE A 68 -13.23 -10.84 14.46
C ILE A 68 -14.39 -11.23 13.54
N VAL A 69 -14.24 -12.25 12.70
CA VAL A 69 -15.28 -12.73 11.79
C VAL A 69 -16.47 -13.30 12.58
N GLU A 70 -16.23 -14.07 13.65
CA GLU A 70 -17.27 -14.59 14.53
C GLU A 70 -18.04 -13.47 15.25
N LEU A 71 -17.33 -12.46 15.75
CA LEU A 71 -17.94 -11.28 16.35
C LEU A 71 -18.84 -10.55 15.35
N TRP A 72 -18.37 -10.33 14.13
CA TRP A 72 -19.15 -9.69 13.07
C TRP A 72 -20.44 -10.48 12.76
N ARG A 73 -20.35 -11.81 12.66
CA ARG A 73 -21.54 -12.67 12.44
C ARG A 73 -22.55 -12.51 13.56
N THR A 74 -22.10 -12.57 14.81
CA THR A 74 -22.96 -12.42 15.99
C THR A 74 -23.68 -11.07 15.98
N LEU A 75 -22.96 -9.98 15.69
CA LEU A 75 -23.54 -8.64 15.65
C LEU A 75 -24.61 -8.47 14.56
N ARG A 76 -24.45 -9.13 13.40
CA ARG A 76 -25.48 -9.10 12.35
C ARG A 76 -26.71 -9.94 12.69
N GLU A 77 -26.53 -11.04 13.40
CA GLU A 77 -27.65 -11.86 13.88
C GLU A 77 -28.44 -11.14 14.98
N GLU A 78 -27.77 -10.38 15.84
CA GLU A 78 -28.40 -9.57 16.89
C GLU A 78 -29.02 -8.27 16.38
N ASN A 79 -28.60 -7.77 15.21
CA ASN A 79 -29.13 -6.55 14.58
C ASN A 79 -29.52 -6.80 13.11
N PRO A 80 -30.59 -7.58 12.85
CA PRO A 80 -30.97 -8.00 11.50
C PRO A 80 -31.51 -6.88 10.59
N ASP A 81 -31.81 -5.69 11.15
CA ASP A 81 -32.45 -4.55 10.45
C ASP A 81 -31.47 -3.40 10.09
N ASN A 82 -30.16 -3.68 9.95
CA ASN A 82 -29.17 -2.74 9.39
C ASN A 82 -28.44 -3.32 8.16
#